data_AF-A0AA38G5E4-F1
#
_entry.id   AF-A0AA38G5E4-F1
#
_cell.length_a   1.000
_cell.length_b   1.000
_cell.length_c   1.000
_cell.angle_alpha   90.00
_cell.angle_beta   90.00
_cell.angle_gamma   90.00
#
_symmetry.space_group_name_H-M   'P 1'
#
loop_
_entity.id
_entity.type
_entity.pdbx_description
1 polymer ?
#
loop_
_entity_poly.entity_id
_entity_poly.type
_entity_poly.pdbx_seq_one_letter_code
_entity_poly.pdbx_strand_id
1 'polypeptide(L)' 'NYDEMQQPKNISEKSKSDICFFMFVDETTESFLRKSDALDNSKMVGLWRVVVVHNLPYSDARRNGK' A
#
# COMPACT_ATOMS: atom_id res chain seq x y z
N ASN A 1 -15.04 5.44 3.38
CA ASN A 1 -15.19 4.36 2.39
C ASN A 1 -14.07 3.37 2.63
N TYR A 2 -14.32 2.07 2.77
CA TYR A 2 -13.25 1.09 3.07
C TYR A 2 -12.39 0.77 1.83
N ASP A 3 -12.90 1.11 0.65
CA ASP A 3 -12.20 0.92 -0.63
C ASP A 3 -11.17 2.02 -0.92
N GLU A 4 -11.11 3.07 -0.09
CA GLU A 4 -10.14 4.15 -0.22
C GLU A 4 -8.88 3.87 0.60
N MET A 5 -7.71 3.95 -0.05
CA MET A 5 -6.41 3.87 0.61
C MET A 5 -6.29 4.94 1.70
N GLN A 6 -6.23 4.48 2.95
CA GLN A 6 -6.02 5.38 4.09
C GLN A 6 -4.54 5.72 4.22
N GLN A 7 -4.25 7.00 4.37
CA GLN A 7 -2.91 7.47 4.71
C GLN A 7 -2.77 7.68 6.23
N PRO A 8 -1.60 7.39 6.81
CA PRO A 8 -1.34 7.69 8.21
C PRO A 8 -1.50 9.20 8.44
N LYS A 9 -2.35 9.58 9.41
CA LYS A 9 -2.59 10.97 9.80
C LYS A 9 -1.85 11.28 11.10
N ASN A 10 -1.47 12.55 11.31
CA ASN A 10 -0.74 13.02 12.51
C ASN A 10 0.64 12.37 12.71
N ILE A 11 1.33 12.04 11.63
CA ILE A 11 2.72 11.55 11.68
C ILE A 11 3.66 12.75 11.83
N SER A 12 4.57 12.69 12.80
CA SER A 12 5.62 13.71 12.98
C SER A 12 6.57 13.76 11.78
N GLU A 13 7.15 14.92 11.48
CA GLU A 13 8.15 15.04 10.40
C GLU A 13 9.34 14.11 10.59
N LYS A 14 9.76 13.91 11.86
CA LYS A 14 10.83 12.96 12.19
C LYS A 14 10.44 11.53 11.82
N SER A 15 9.21 11.13 12.13
CA SER A 15 8.68 9.80 11.78
C SER A 15 8.53 9.60 10.28
N LYS A 16 8.19 10.63 9.51
CA LYS A 16 8.15 10.55 8.03
C LYS A 16 9.52 10.28 7.42
N SER A 17 10.58 10.80 8.03
CA SER A 17 11.97 10.58 7.58
C SER A 17 12.56 9.26 8.07
N ASP A 18 12.31 8.90 9.33
CA ASP A 18 13.05 7.82 10.00
C ASP A 18 12.33 6.45 9.93
N ILE A 19 11.04 6.43 9.60
CA ILE A 19 10.23 5.21 9.61
C ILE A 19 9.80 4.85 8.19
N CYS A 20 9.95 3.58 7.84
CA CYS A 20 9.46 3.04 6.57
C CYS A 20 8.04 2.51 6.72
N PHE A 21 7.09 3.11 6.03
CA PHE A 21 5.72 2.62 5.96
C PHE A 21 5.58 1.69 4.75
N PHE A 22 5.22 0.42 4.99
CA PHE A 22 5.06 -0.57 3.93
C PHE A 22 3.60 -0.97 3.77
N MET A 23 3.18 -1.12 2.52
CA MET A 23 1.89 -1.69 2.16
C MET A 23 2.14 -2.92 1.30
N PHE A 24 1.64 -4.06 1.74
CA PHE A 24 1.71 -5.32 1.00
C PHE A 24 0.41 -5.48 0.20
N VAL A 25 0.55 -5.65 -1.11
CA VAL A 25 -0.60 -5.76 -2.03
C VAL A 25 -0.42 -6.94 -2.97
N ASP A 26 -1.52 -7.47 -3.50
CA ASP A 26 -1.47 -8.44 -4.59
C ASP A 26 -1.26 -7.75 -5.96
N GLU A 27 -1.02 -8.55 -6.99
CA GLU A 27 -0.78 -8.07 -8.35
C GLU A 27 -1.98 -7.31 -8.94
N THR A 28 -3.20 -7.70 -8.56
CA THR A 28 -4.43 -7.08 -9.07
C THR A 28 -4.59 -5.67 -8.51
N THR A 29 -4.34 -5.53 -7.20
CA THR A 29 -4.37 -4.27 -6.46
C THR A 29 -3.23 -3.36 -6.92
N GLU A 30 -2.03 -3.89 -7.14
CA GLU A 30 -0.92 -3.08 -7.67
C GLU A 30 -1.24 -2.54 -9.07
N SER A 31 -1.81 -3.39 -9.93
CA SER A 31 -2.24 -2.98 -11.27
C SER A 31 -3.32 -1.90 -11.22
N PHE A 32 -4.23 -1.96 -10.23
CA PHE A 32 -5.22 -0.91 -9.99
C PHE A 32 -4.56 0.40 -9.53
N LEU A 33 -3.61 0.34 -8.59
CA LEU A 33 -2.89 1.52 -8.08
C LEU A 33 -2.02 2.20 -9.14
N ARG A 34 -1.46 1.42 -10.08
CA ARG A 34 -0.75 1.96 -11.25
C ARG A 34 -1.69 2.70 -12.20
N LYS A 35 -2.90 2.17 -12.42
CA LYS A 35 -3.89 2.78 -13.32
C LYS A 35 -4.50 4.06 -12.76
N SER A 36 -4.54 4.21 -11.44
CA SER A 36 -5.09 5.40 -10.78
C SER A 36 -4.08 6.54 -10.61
N ASP A 37 -2.89 6.44 -11.22
CA ASP A 37 -1.75 7.35 -11.05
C ASP A 37 -1.34 7.57 -9.57
N ALA A 38 -1.83 6.73 -8.66
CA ALA A 38 -1.50 6.81 -7.25
C ALA A 38 -0.09 6.27 -6.97
N LEU A 39 0.36 5.33 -7.81
CA LEU A 39 1.67 4.70 -7.72
C LEU A 39 2.69 5.45 -8.59
N ASP A 40 3.54 6.23 -7.95
CA ASP A 40 4.67 6.86 -8.64
C ASP A 40 5.69 5.79 -9.12
N ASN A 41 6.54 6.14 -10.08
CA ASN A 41 7.60 5.27 -10.60
C ASN A 41 8.55 4.74 -9.49
N SER A 42 8.57 5.41 -8.34
CA SER A 42 9.27 5.02 -7.12
C SER A 42 8.59 3.89 -6.32
N LYS A 43 7.45 3.36 -6.78
CA LYS A 43 6.57 2.42 -6.05
C LYS A 43 6.09 2.98 -4.71
N MET A 44 5.85 4.30 -4.68
CA MET A 44 5.37 5.01 -3.50
C MET A 44 3.98 5.57 -3.73
N VAL A 45 3.15 5.51 -2.70
CA VAL A 45 1.83 6.14 -2.63
C VAL A 45 1.77 6.98 -1.35
N GLY A 46 2.04 8.29 -1.47
CA GLY A 46 2.21 9.16 -0.31
C GLY A 46 3.37 8.67 0.58
N LEU A 47 3.09 8.30 1.83
CA LEU A 47 4.08 7.73 2.75
C LEU A 47 4.32 6.24 2.56
N TRP A 48 3.44 5.52 1.86
CA TRP A 48 3.51 4.07 1.72
C TRP A 48 4.49 3.65 0.63
N ARG A 49 5.42 2.76 0.96
CA ARG A 49 6.17 1.96 -0.01
C ARG A 49 5.39 0.69 -0.32
N VAL A 50 5.04 0.50 -1.58
CA VAL A 50 4.23 -0.64 -2.03
C VAL A 50 5.13 -1.84 -2.34
N VAL A 51 4.77 -2.98 -1.76
CA VAL A 51 5.43 -4.27 -1.95
C VAL A 51 4.41 -5.25 -2.52
N VAL A 52 4.69 -5.75 -3.72
CA VAL A 52 3.84 -6.75 -4.36
C VAL A 52 4.17 -8.12 -3.79
N VAL A 53 3.16 -8.80 -3.26
CA VAL A 53 3.29 -10.16 -2.75
C VAL A 53 2.78 -11.13 -3.79
N HIS A 54 3.64 -12.06 -4.16
CA HIS A 54 3.34 -13.16 -5.05
C HIS A 54 3.05 -14.43 -4.24
N ASN A 55 2.27 -15.36 -4.80
CA ASN A 55 1.93 -16.64 -4.18
C ASN A 55 1.30 -16.49 -2.78
N LEU A 56 0.30 -15.59 -2.66
CA LEU A 56 -0.43 -15.45 -1.41
C LEU A 56 -1.05 -16.79 -0.98
N PRO A 57 -0.99 -17.15 0.31
CA PRO A 57 -1.54 -18.41 0.81
C PRO A 57 -3.08 -18.47 0.70
N TYR A 58 -3.71 -17.33 0.41
CA TYR A 58 -5.15 -17.20 0.25
C TYR A 58 -5.48 -16.41 -1.02
N SER A 59 -6.47 -16.88 -1.77
CA SER A 59 -6.99 -16.24 -2.98
C SER A 59 -8.02 -15.14 -2.69
N ASP A 60 -8.65 -15.14 -1.51
CA ASP A 60 -9.59 -14.09 -1.10
C ASP A 60 -8.85 -12.99 -0.32
N ALA A 61 -8.74 -11.80 -0.91
CA ALA A 61 -8.07 -10.64 -0.34
C ALA A 61 -8.61 -10.23 1.05
N ARG A 62 -9.88 -10.54 1.36
CA ARG A 62 -10.51 -10.23 2.66
C ARG A 62 -10.06 -11.13 3.79
N ARG A 63 -9.33 -12.21 3.49
CA ARG A 63 -8.74 -13.12 4.48
C ARG A 63 -7.32 -12.72 4.90
N ASN A 64 -6.74 -11.70 4.27
CA ASN A 64 -5.39 -11.20 4.59
C ASN A 64 -5.37 -10.21 5.77
N GLY A 65 -6.51 -10.00 6.45
CA GLY A 65 -6.61 -9.12 7.60
C GLY A 65 -7.84 -9.44 8.45
N LYS A 66 -7.68 -10.38 9.38
CA LYS A 66 -8.50 -10.50 10.59
C LYS A 66 -7.66 -11.03 11.73
#